data_AF-A0A518H6M6-F1
#
_entry.id   AF-A0A518H6M6-F1
#
_cell.length_a   1.000
_cell.length_b   1.000
_cell.length_c   1.000
_cell.angle_alpha   90.00
_cell.angle_beta   90.00
_cell.angle_gamma   90.00
#
_symmetry.space_group_name_H-M   'P 1'
#
loop_
_entity.id
_entity.type
_entity.pdbx_description
1 polymer ?
#
loop_
_entity_poly.entity_id
_entity_poly.type
_entity_poly.pdbx_seq_one_letter_code
_entity_poly.pdbx_strand_id
1 'polypeptide(L)'
;MRNPEAHITKIRGFAWYAFRDPTTSTGPAGEHPFGAEGSEEGSPELTPVELPENVEAAWRTTITMDGLSNQSPGTAFLVLTKTRDQPELNAGWDVEPAVLRNDFQLEQKGDRWVHLSRVITAPAGGKSLGEYEFEVDRNMQGSGRDRG
;
A
#
# COMPACT_ATOMS: atom_id res chain seq x y z
N MET A 1 17.71 27.22 12.02
CA MET A 1 16.63 26.48 11.34
C MET A 1 17.29 25.42 10.47
N ARG A 2 17.33 24.15 10.92
CA ARG A 2 17.79 23.04 10.09
C ARG A 2 16.56 22.47 9.39
N ASN A 3 16.60 22.45 8.07
CA ASN A 3 15.63 21.74 7.25
C ASN A 3 15.77 20.25 7.63
N PRO A 4 14.75 19.56 8.17
CA PRO A 4 14.83 18.13 8.29
C PRO A 4 14.94 17.58 6.86
N GLU A 5 16.05 16.91 6.55
CA GLU A 5 16.23 16.28 5.25
C GLU A 5 15.14 15.21 5.10
N ALA A 6 14.26 15.39 4.11
CA ALA A 6 13.28 14.37 3.76
C ALA A 6 14.03 13.07 3.45
N HIS A 7 13.75 12.01 4.20
CA HIS A 7 14.35 10.70 3.98
C HIS A 7 13.57 9.98 2.90
N ILE A 8 13.87 10.31 1.65
CA ILE A 8 13.28 9.66 0.48
C ILE A 8 13.91 8.28 0.31
N THR A 9 13.10 7.24 0.40
CA THR A 9 13.48 5.85 0.12
C THR A 9 12.86 5.41 -1.20
N LYS A 10 13.65 4.79 -2.08
CA LYS A 10 13.13 4.16 -3.30
C LYS A 10 12.76 2.70 -3.01
N ILE A 11 11.54 2.31 -3.38
CA ILE A 11 11.05 0.93 -3.27
C ILE A 11 10.61 0.48 -4.66
N ARG A 12 11.06 -0.71 -5.08
CA ARG A 12 10.72 -1.29 -6.37
C ARG A 12 10.01 -2.62 -6.16
N GLY A 13 8.99 -2.89 -6.97
CA GLY A 13 8.31 -4.19 -6.93
C GLY A 13 7.20 -4.31 -7.96
N PHE A 14 6.55 -5.46 -7.94
CA PHE A 14 5.37 -5.73 -8.75
C PHE A 14 4.11 -5.29 -8.01
N ALA A 15 3.27 -4.50 -8.66
CA ALA A 15 2.16 -3.83 -7.99
C ALA A 15 0.84 -4.61 -8.09
N TRP A 16 0.24 -4.81 -6.93
CA TRP A 16 -1.02 -5.50 -6.72
C TRP A 16 -2.01 -4.59 -5.99
N TYR A 17 -3.28 -4.72 -6.35
CA TYR A 17 -4.39 -4.06 -5.68
C TYR A 17 -5.14 -5.10 -4.87
N ALA A 18 -4.99 -5.02 -3.54
CA ALA A 18 -5.68 -5.88 -2.59
C ALA A 18 -6.93 -5.16 -2.07
N PHE A 19 -8.10 -5.77 -2.20
CA PHE A 19 -9.38 -5.16 -1.86
C PHE A 19 -10.31 -6.18 -1.22
N ARG A 20 -11.34 -5.67 -0.54
CA ARG A 20 -12.43 -6.50 -0.02
C ARG A 20 -13.51 -6.56 -1.10
N ASP A 21 -13.81 -7.74 -1.60
CA ASP A 21 -14.95 -7.94 -2.47
C ASP A 21 -16.08 -8.64 -1.68
N PRO A 22 -17.17 -7.94 -1.34
CA PRO A 22 -18.27 -8.54 -0.59
C PRO A 22 -18.96 -9.69 -1.34
N THR A 23 -18.68 -9.88 -2.64
CA THR A 23 -19.28 -10.91 -3.48
C THR A 23 -18.42 -12.15 -3.68
N THR A 24 -17.10 -12.03 -3.54
CA THR A 24 -16.15 -13.14 -3.79
C THR A 24 -15.30 -13.49 -2.57
N SER A 25 -15.09 -12.55 -1.66
CA SER A 25 -14.32 -12.78 -0.45
C SER A 25 -15.07 -13.73 0.50
N THR A 26 -14.44 -14.86 0.81
CA THR A 26 -14.98 -15.84 1.76
C THR A 26 -14.54 -15.49 3.18
N GLY A 27 -15.51 -15.20 4.06
CA GLY A 27 -15.26 -14.93 5.48
C GLY A 27 -15.12 -13.44 5.85
N PRO A 28 -15.12 -13.12 7.16
CA PRO A 28 -14.97 -11.76 7.65
C PRO A 28 -13.54 -11.26 7.38
N ALA A 29 -13.42 -10.14 6.68
CA ALA A 29 -12.13 -9.51 6.40
C ALA A 29 -11.59 -8.76 7.62
N GLY A 30 -10.39 -9.12 8.09
CA GLY A 30 -9.63 -8.33 9.07
C GLY A 30 -9.19 -6.97 8.51
N GLU A 31 -8.77 -6.01 9.35
CA GLU A 31 -8.47 -4.62 8.96
C GLU A 31 -7.38 -4.47 7.87
N HIS A 32 -6.44 -5.42 7.78
CA HIS A 32 -5.31 -5.42 6.85
C HIS A 32 -5.22 -6.76 6.11
N PRO A 33 -4.82 -6.79 4.82
CA PRO A 33 -4.68 -8.03 4.04
C PRO A 33 -3.66 -9.04 4.58
N PHE A 34 -2.82 -8.62 5.54
CA PHE A 34 -1.77 -9.43 6.17
C PHE A 34 -1.86 -9.41 7.71
N GLY A 35 -2.86 -8.74 8.29
CA GLY A 35 -3.01 -8.66 9.74
C GLY A 35 -3.62 -9.94 10.31
N ALA A 36 -3.13 -10.41 11.45
CA ALA A 36 -3.66 -11.62 12.09
C ALA A 36 -5.19 -11.56 12.28
N GLU A 37 -5.86 -12.70 12.11
CA GLU A 37 -7.28 -12.86 12.39
C GLU A 37 -7.59 -12.40 13.84
N GLY A 38 -8.55 -11.49 14.00
CA GLY A 38 -8.93 -10.96 15.31
C GLY A 38 -8.20 -9.68 15.75
N SER A 39 -7.43 -9.02 14.87
CA SER A 39 -7.03 -7.63 15.09
C SER A 39 -8.29 -6.76 15.16
N GLU A 40 -8.69 -6.36 16.36
CA GLU A 40 -9.97 -5.69 16.62
C GLU A 40 -10.13 -4.41 15.80
N GLU A 41 -11.35 -4.20 15.28
CA GLU A 41 -11.73 -2.95 14.64
C GLU A 41 -11.51 -1.78 15.60
N GLY A 42 -10.63 -0.84 15.23
CA GLY A 42 -10.52 0.45 15.89
C GLY A 42 -9.46 0.60 16.99
N SER A 43 -8.45 -0.27 17.06
CA SER A 43 -7.32 -0.02 17.96
C SER A 43 -6.30 0.96 17.33
N PRO A 44 -6.12 2.19 17.85
CA PRO A 44 -5.21 3.18 17.29
C PRO A 44 -3.73 2.85 17.50
N GLU A 45 -3.42 1.85 18.33
CA GLU A 45 -2.08 1.28 18.47
C GLU A 45 -1.93 0.13 17.48
N LEU A 46 -1.75 0.48 16.21
CA LEU A 46 -1.39 -0.48 15.16
C LEU A 46 -0.06 -1.14 15.55
N THR A 47 -0.11 -2.34 16.12
CA THR A 47 1.03 -3.25 16.07
C THR A 47 1.52 -3.25 14.62
N PRO A 48 2.81 -2.97 14.35
CA PRO A 48 3.30 -2.98 12.97
C PRO A 48 2.88 -4.29 12.32
N VAL A 49 2.10 -4.21 11.25
CA VAL A 49 1.73 -5.42 10.50
C VAL A 49 3.02 -5.97 9.93
N GLU A 50 3.38 -7.19 10.36
CA GLU A 50 4.52 -7.90 9.79
C GLU A 50 4.15 -8.28 8.36
N LEU A 51 4.90 -7.75 7.40
CA LEU A 51 4.69 -8.06 6.00
C LEU A 51 5.34 -9.41 5.69
N PRO A 52 4.67 -10.27 4.90
CA PRO A 52 5.29 -11.50 4.40
C PRO A 52 6.63 -11.22 3.71
N GLU A 53 7.55 -12.19 3.72
CA GLU A 53 8.91 -12.01 3.19
C GLU A 53 8.91 -11.55 1.72
N ASN A 54 7.94 -11.98 0.92
CA ASN A 54 7.81 -11.60 -0.49
C ASN A 54 7.16 -10.22 -0.72
N VAL A 55 6.70 -9.53 0.33
CA VAL A 55 6.06 -8.22 0.26
C VAL A 55 7.03 -7.13 0.72
N GLU A 56 7.33 -6.19 -0.17
CA GLU A 56 8.20 -5.03 0.10
C GLU A 56 7.46 -3.90 0.84
N ALA A 57 6.21 -3.68 0.46
CA ALA A 57 5.39 -2.62 1.02
C ALA A 57 3.91 -2.89 0.83
N ALA A 58 3.11 -2.39 1.76
CA ALA A 58 1.66 -2.31 1.63
C ALA A 58 1.20 -0.94 2.13
N TRP A 59 0.41 -0.24 1.33
CA TRP A 59 -0.12 1.07 1.67
C TRP A 59 -1.63 1.09 1.48
N ARG A 60 -2.35 1.60 2.49
CA ARG A 60 -3.80 1.74 2.39
C ARG A 60 -4.15 2.77 1.34
N THR A 61 -5.05 2.42 0.42
CA THR A 61 -5.57 3.32 -0.60
C THR A 61 -6.85 4.01 -0.11
N THR A 62 -7.14 5.20 -0.64
CA THR A 62 -8.43 5.88 -0.45
C THR A 62 -9.34 5.65 -1.66
N ILE A 63 -10.64 5.93 -1.50
CA ILE A 63 -11.69 5.66 -2.50
C ILE A 63 -11.55 6.55 -3.76
N THR A 64 -10.77 7.63 -3.68
CA THR A 64 -10.54 8.55 -4.79
C THR A 64 -9.06 8.90 -4.86
N MET A 65 -8.29 8.06 -5.54
CA MET A 65 -6.90 8.35 -5.86
C MET A 65 -6.71 8.58 -7.35
N ASP A 66 -6.10 9.69 -7.71
CA ASP A 66 -5.69 9.90 -9.09
C ASP A 66 -4.59 8.89 -9.46
N GLY A 67 -4.69 8.37 -10.67
CA GLY A 67 -3.68 7.47 -11.23
C GLY A 67 -3.81 5.98 -10.88
N LEU A 68 -4.77 5.54 -10.04
CA LEU A 68 -5.12 4.11 -9.88
C LEU A 68 -6.42 3.80 -10.64
N SER A 69 -6.38 2.92 -11.64
CA SER A 69 -7.53 2.77 -12.55
C SER A 69 -8.55 1.72 -12.14
N ASN A 70 -8.16 0.74 -11.33
CA ASN A 70 -9.01 -0.38 -10.90
C ASN A 70 -9.46 -0.24 -9.43
N GLN A 71 -9.89 0.97 -9.05
CA GLN A 71 -10.36 1.23 -7.70
C GLN A 71 -11.71 0.55 -7.44
N SER A 72 -11.80 -0.18 -6.35
CA SER A 72 -13.03 -0.71 -5.79
C SER A 72 -13.50 0.15 -4.62
N PRO A 73 -14.82 0.38 -4.46
CA PRO A 73 -15.35 1.02 -3.26
C PRO A 73 -14.96 0.24 -2.00
N GLY A 74 -14.54 0.94 -0.95
CA GLY A 74 -14.23 0.34 0.35
C GLY A 74 -12.76 0.43 0.74
N THR A 75 -12.35 -0.45 1.66
CA THR A 75 -10.95 -0.50 2.10
C THR A 75 -10.14 -1.35 1.14
N ALA A 76 -9.05 -0.78 0.64
CA ALA A 76 -8.10 -1.46 -0.23
C ALA A 76 -6.67 -1.00 0.06
N PHE A 77 -5.72 -1.75 -0.50
CA PHE A 77 -4.29 -1.58 -0.31
C PHE A 77 -3.56 -1.73 -1.65
N LEU A 78 -2.56 -0.87 -1.87
CA LEU A 78 -1.53 -1.07 -2.88
C LEU A 78 -0.42 -1.90 -2.25
N VAL A 79 -0.15 -3.07 -2.82
CA VAL A 79 0.85 -4.02 -2.34
C VAL A 79 1.96 -4.14 -3.37
N LEU A 80 3.22 -4.11 -2.92
CA LEU A 80 4.39 -4.40 -3.74
C LEU A 80 5.02 -5.71 -3.33
N THR A 81 5.19 -6.62 -4.29
CA THR A 81 5.94 -7.86 -4.10
C THR A 81 7.33 -7.77 -4.72
N LYS A 82 8.28 -8.52 -4.14
CA LYS A 82 9.65 -8.72 -4.65
C LYS A 82 9.67 -9.46 -5.98
N THR A 83 8.76 -10.41 -6.14
CA THR A 83 8.64 -11.30 -7.30
C THR A 83 7.31 -11.07 -8.02
N ARG A 84 7.14 -11.70 -9.18
CA ARG A 84 5.88 -11.66 -9.96
C ARG A 84 4.75 -12.48 -9.34
N ASP A 85 5.01 -13.13 -8.22
CA ASP A 85 4.04 -14.00 -7.58
C ASP A 85 2.99 -13.17 -6.86
N GLN A 86 1.75 -13.66 -6.91
CA GLN A 86 0.63 -13.04 -6.20
C GLN A 86 0.88 -13.12 -4.69
N PRO A 87 0.62 -12.03 -3.93
CA PRO A 87 0.77 -12.08 -2.48
C PRO A 87 -0.30 -12.99 -1.86
N GLU A 88 0.11 -13.79 -0.87
CA GLU A 88 -0.81 -14.59 -0.07
C GLU A 88 -1.55 -13.66 0.89
N LEU A 89 -2.88 -13.57 0.75
CA LEU A 89 -3.73 -12.70 1.55
C LEU A 89 -4.53 -13.50 2.57
N ASN A 90 -4.91 -12.84 3.66
CA ASN A 90 -5.84 -13.41 4.64
C ASN A 90 -7.27 -13.49 4.09
N ALA A 91 -8.08 -14.34 4.73
CA ALA A 91 -9.49 -14.50 4.41
C ALA A 91 -10.22 -13.14 4.39
N GLY A 92 -11.20 -13.01 3.50
CA GLY A 92 -11.92 -11.75 3.30
C GLY A 92 -11.24 -10.74 2.34
N TRP A 93 -10.10 -11.08 1.75
CA TRP A 93 -9.38 -10.22 0.81
C TRP A 93 -9.16 -10.90 -0.54
N ASP A 94 -9.32 -10.11 -1.59
CA ASP A 94 -9.01 -10.46 -2.97
C ASP A 94 -7.90 -9.58 -3.50
N VAL A 95 -7.26 -10.01 -4.59
CA VAL A 95 -6.14 -9.29 -5.19
C VAL A 95 -6.13 -9.42 -6.70
N GLU A 96 -5.79 -8.31 -7.36
CA GLU A 96 -5.55 -8.27 -8.79
C GLU A 96 -4.35 -7.36 -9.11
N PRO A 97 -3.78 -7.43 -10.33
CA PRO A 97 -2.73 -6.50 -10.73
C PRO A 97 -3.17 -5.03 -10.62
N ALA A 98 -2.33 -4.19 -10.01
CA ALA A 98 -2.63 -2.77 -9.90
C ALA A 98 -2.42 -2.05 -11.25
N VAL A 99 -3.38 -1.20 -11.62
CA VAL A 99 -3.32 -0.44 -12.87
C VAL A 99 -2.95 1.00 -12.58
N LEU A 100 -1.65 1.24 -12.48
CA LEU A 100 -1.08 2.55 -12.14
C LEU A 100 -0.75 3.38 -13.38
N ARG A 101 -1.10 4.66 -13.32
CA ARG A 101 -0.72 5.70 -14.28
C ARG A 101 0.43 6.52 -13.73
N ASN A 102 1.15 7.20 -14.62
CA ASN A 102 2.37 7.95 -14.29
C ASN A 102 2.16 9.09 -13.27
N ASP A 103 0.92 9.55 -13.10
CA ASP A 103 0.52 10.60 -12.16
C ASP A 103 0.13 10.05 -10.78
N PHE A 104 0.30 8.74 -10.53
CA PHE A 104 -0.05 8.13 -9.25
C PHE A 104 0.68 8.76 -8.07
N GLN A 105 -0.10 9.17 -7.07
CA GLN A 105 0.36 9.69 -5.79
C GLN A 105 -0.58 9.21 -4.68
N LEU A 106 0.01 8.87 -3.54
CA LEU A 106 -0.71 8.42 -2.37
C LEU A 106 -0.20 9.16 -1.14
N GLU A 107 -1.12 9.86 -0.47
CA GLU A 107 -0.90 10.45 0.84
C GLU A 107 -1.18 9.41 1.93
N GLN A 108 -0.26 9.27 2.88
CA GLN A 108 -0.38 8.41 4.05
C GLN A 108 -0.45 9.27 5.32
N LYS A 109 -1.12 8.76 6.36
CA LYS A 109 -1.19 9.45 7.65
C LYS A 109 0.20 9.85 8.18
N GLY A 110 0.30 11.10 8.64
CA GLY A 110 1.50 11.68 9.27
C GLY A 110 2.50 12.27 8.28
N ASP A 111 2.03 13.04 7.29
CA ASP A 111 2.84 13.72 6.26
C ASP A 111 3.75 12.78 5.46
N ARG A 112 3.35 11.52 5.28
CA ARG A 112 4.11 10.54 4.49
C ARG A 112 3.54 10.48 3.09
N TRP A 113 4.41 10.50 2.09
CA TRP A 113 4.02 10.49 0.69
C TRP A 113 4.61 9.29 -0.02
N VAL A 114 3.81 8.68 -0.90
CA VAL A 114 4.23 7.64 -1.83
C VAL A 114 3.97 8.16 -3.24
N HIS A 115 5.03 8.39 -4.00
CA HIS A 115 4.94 8.85 -5.38
C HIS A 115 5.49 7.80 -6.32
N LEU A 116 4.77 7.52 -7.42
CA LEU A 116 5.31 6.67 -8.47
C LEU A 116 6.43 7.42 -9.22
N SER A 117 7.68 7.03 -8.97
CA SER A 117 8.85 7.66 -9.60
C SER A 117 9.10 7.10 -11.00
N ARG A 118 8.81 5.81 -11.22
CA ARG A 118 9.12 5.15 -12.50
C ARG A 118 8.23 3.93 -12.77
N VAL A 119 7.80 3.81 -14.02
CA VAL A 119 7.29 2.55 -14.58
C VAL A 119 8.47 1.77 -15.16
N ILE A 120 8.80 0.62 -14.56
CA ILE A 120 9.89 -0.24 -15.02
C ILE A 120 9.39 -1.14 -16.15
N THR A 121 8.28 -1.83 -15.89
CA THR A 121 7.59 -2.67 -16.87
C THR A 121 6.12 -2.28 -16.89
N ALA A 122 5.66 -1.68 -17.98
CA ALA A 122 4.25 -1.35 -18.15
C ALA A 122 3.42 -2.63 -18.40
N PRO A 123 2.20 -2.72 -17.85
CA PRO A 123 1.33 -3.86 -18.07
C PRO A 123 0.87 -3.93 -19.54
N ALA A 124 1.01 -5.10 -20.16
CA ALA A 124 0.49 -5.38 -21.50
C ALA A 124 -1.04 -5.50 -21.44
N GLY A 125 -1.73 -4.37 -21.58
CA GLY A 125 -3.17 -4.26 -21.34
C GLY A 125 -3.49 -4.14 -19.85
N GLY A 126 -4.58 -3.44 -19.51
CA GLY A 126 -4.92 -2.97 -18.16
C GLY A 126 -5.24 -4.04 -17.10
N LYS A 127 -4.80 -5.29 -17.28
CA LYS A 127 -4.90 -6.37 -16.29
C LYS A 127 -3.60 -7.16 -16.13
N SER A 128 -2.55 -6.80 -16.85
CA SER A 128 -1.25 -7.46 -16.71
C SER A 128 -0.51 -6.92 -15.48
N LEU A 129 0.40 -7.72 -14.91
CA LEU A 129 1.23 -7.28 -13.79
C LEU A 129 2.32 -6.31 -14.27
N GLY A 130 2.30 -5.10 -13.73
CA GLY A 130 3.34 -4.09 -13.94
C GLY A 130 4.40 -4.11 -12.84
N GLU A 131 5.58 -3.60 -13.17
CA GLU A 131 6.69 -3.38 -12.23
C GLU A 131 6.98 -1.88 -12.14
N TYR A 132 7.12 -1.40 -10.91
CA TYR A 132 7.12 0.02 -10.60
C TYR A 132 8.19 0.35 -9.54
N GLU A 133 8.71 1.58 -9.59
CA GLU A 133 9.52 2.18 -8.53
C GLU A 133 8.74 3.35 -7.92
N PHE A 134 8.77 3.43 -6.60
CA PHE A 134 8.16 4.49 -5.82
C PHE A 134 9.20 5.21 -4.99
N GLU A 135 9.03 6.51 -4.86
CA GLU A 135 9.69 7.33 -3.86
C GLU A 135 8.76 7.46 -2.65
N VAL A 136 9.28 7.06 -1.50
CA VAL A 136 8.56 7.07 -0.23
C VAL A 136 9.24 8.08 0.68
N ASP A 137 8.54 9.16 0.97
CA ASP A 137 8.98 10.12 1.99
C ASP A 137 8.58 9.59 3.37
N ARG A 138 9.59 9.10 4.09
CA ARG A 138 9.43 8.77 5.50
C ARG A 138 9.81 10.02 6.30
N ASN A 139 8.85 10.89 6.51
CA ASN A 139 8.96 11.84 7.61
C ASN A 139 9.15 11.02 8.89
N MET A 140 10.35 11.06 9.46
CA MET A 140 10.62 10.50 10.79
C MET A 140 9.64 11.19 11.75
N GLN A 141 8.65 10.45 12.24
CA GLN A 141 7.69 11.02 13.19
C GLN A 141 8.42 11.57 14.42
N GLY A 142 8.07 12.80 14.79
CA GLY A 142 8.07 13.20 16.18
C GLY A 142 9.24 14.03 16.69
N SER A 143 9.45 15.23 16.14
CA SER A 143 9.88 16.35 17.01
C SER A 143 8.69 16.74 17.91
N GLY A 144 8.34 15.87 18.85
CA GLY A 144 7.16 16.02 19.70
C GLY A 144 7.53 15.91 21.18
N ARG A 145 7.70 17.07 21.81
CA ARG A 145 7.77 17.37 23.26
C ARG A 145 9.15 17.33 23.91
N ASP A 146 9.88 18.42 23.75
CA ASP A 146 10.47 19.09 24.92
C ASP A 146 9.58 20.28 25.29
N ARG A 147 8.69 20.05 26.26
CA ARG A 147 8.25 21.11 27.18
C ARG A 147 8.94 20.80 28.50
N GLY A 148 10.03 21.53 28.75
CA GLY A 148 10.74 21.62 30.02
C GLY A 148 11.41 22.98 30.08
#